data_AF-A0A1C6L5R6-F1
#
_entry.id   AF-A0A1C6L5R6-F1
#
_cell.length_a   1.000
_cell.length_b   1.000
_cell.length_c   1.000
_cell.angle_alpha   90.00
_cell.angle_beta   90.00
_cell.angle_gamma   90.00
#
_symmetry.space_group_name_H-M   'P 1'
#
loop_
_entity.id
_entity.type
_entity.pdbx_description
1 polymer ?
#
loop_
_entity_poly.entity_id
_entity_poly.type
_entity_poly.pdbx_seq_one_letter_code
_entity_poly.pdbx_strand_id
1 'polypeptide(L)'
;MKEGTWYRIKYSIGYVFEKSKLVINIPVGILDSTKDNFEKNIKLMDIGPYIALPSEAISIGESCRDNISRVLNESPEDAIIIIDKIIDGKTGEILEEICGEVKELYDSEKIYLQKGYVLKSIDEFNDNIDQYNFE
;
A
#
# COMPACT_ATOMS: atom_id res chain seq x y z
N MET A 1 -20.26 1.40 20.94
CA MET A 1 -19.77 1.48 19.55
C MET A 1 -19.65 2.96 19.20
N LYS A 2 -18.50 3.43 18.70
CA LYS A 2 -18.32 4.86 18.36
C LYS A 2 -19.14 5.15 17.11
N GLU A 3 -20.18 5.97 17.23
CA GLU A 3 -21.11 6.40 16.15
C GLU A 3 -20.44 7.25 15.04
N GLY A 4 -19.11 7.22 14.91
CA GLY A 4 -18.36 8.16 14.06
C GLY A 4 -17.51 7.55 12.95
N THR A 5 -17.29 6.23 12.90
CA THR A 5 -16.46 5.61 11.86
C THR A 5 -17.30 5.34 10.62
N TRP A 6 -17.00 6.03 9.52
CA TRP A 6 -17.74 5.92 8.26
C TRP A 6 -16.97 5.17 7.18
N TYR A 7 -15.63 5.27 7.18
CA TYR A 7 -14.80 4.57 6.21
C TYR A 7 -13.68 3.81 6.89
N ARG A 8 -13.41 2.61 6.39
CA ARG A 8 -12.25 1.79 6.76
C ARG A 8 -11.37 1.67 5.53
N ILE A 9 -10.21 2.33 5.57
CA ILE A 9 -9.25 2.37 4.47
C ILE A 9 -8.26 1.23 4.71
N LYS A 10 -8.31 0.18 3.90
CA LYS A 10 -7.29 -0.86 3.88
C LYS A 10 -6.11 -0.35 3.09
N TYR A 11 -4.92 -0.45 3.66
CA TYR A 11 -3.71 0.07 3.03
C TYR A 11 -2.54 -0.90 3.15
N SER A 12 -1.67 -0.78 2.15
CA SER A 12 -0.43 -1.49 2.00
C SER A 12 0.73 -0.50 1.93
N ILE A 13 1.92 -0.96 2.28
CA ILE A 13 3.16 -0.29 1.89
C ILE A 13 3.65 -0.95 0.61
N GLY A 14 3.82 -0.16 -0.44
CA GLY A 14 4.47 -0.56 -1.69
C GLY A 14 5.97 -0.26 -1.61
N TYR A 15 6.80 -1.30 -1.54
CA TYR A 15 8.25 -1.13 -1.63
C TYR A 15 8.70 -1.18 -3.09
N VAL A 16 9.46 -0.17 -3.51
CA VAL A 16 9.86 0.05 -4.90
C VAL A 16 11.27 -0.49 -5.13
N PHE A 17 11.38 -1.48 -6.00
CA PHE A 17 12.63 -2.12 -6.41
C PHE A 17 12.95 -1.67 -7.85
N GLU A 18 13.94 -0.79 -7.97
CA GLU A 18 14.31 -0.09 -9.19
C GLU A 18 14.87 -0.99 -10.29
N LYS A 19 15.79 -1.90 -9.95
CA LYS A 19 16.46 -2.80 -10.90
C LYS A 19 15.46 -3.80 -11.46
N SER A 20 14.63 -4.35 -10.58
CA SER A 20 13.59 -5.31 -10.95
C SER A 20 12.36 -4.66 -11.61
N LYS A 21 12.25 -3.32 -11.55
CA LYS A 21 11.05 -2.56 -11.94
C LYS A 21 9.78 -3.13 -11.29
N LEU A 22 9.87 -3.42 -9.99
CA LEU A 22 8.78 -3.98 -9.20
C LEU A 22 8.33 -3.00 -8.12
N VAL A 23 7.03 -3.00 -7.86
CA VAL A 23 6.49 -2.48 -6.60
C VAL A 23 5.79 -3.63 -5.91
N ILE A 24 6.29 -4.03 -4.73
CA ILE A 24 5.69 -5.12 -3.97
C ILE A 24 4.84 -4.52 -2.87
N ASN A 25 3.52 -4.72 -2.96
CA ASN A 25 2.55 -4.28 -1.98
C ASN A 25 2.48 -5.26 -0.80
N ILE A 26 2.53 -4.71 0.40
CA ILE A 26 2.50 -5.46 1.66
C ILE A 26 1.35 -4.89 2.49
N PRO A 27 0.26 -5.64 2.69
CA PRO A 27 -0.85 -5.21 3.54
C PRO A 27 -0.39 -5.05 4.98
N VAL A 28 -0.49 -3.84 5.52
CA VAL A 28 0.02 -3.54 6.87
C VAL A 28 -1.04 -3.00 7.83
N GLY A 29 -2.22 -2.58 7.34
CA GLY A 29 -3.21 -2.05 8.26
C GLY A 29 -4.53 -1.58 7.68
N ILE A 30 -5.34 -1.08 8.60
CA ILE A 30 -6.64 -0.47 8.33
C ILE A 30 -6.69 0.85 9.08
N LEU A 31 -7.05 1.93 8.39
CA LEU A 31 -7.27 3.24 8.97
C LEU A 31 -8.79 3.49 9.02
N ASP A 32 -9.32 3.58 10.23
CA ASP A 32 -10.70 3.98 10.46
C ASP A 32 -10.80 5.51 10.40
N SER A 33 -11.67 6.03 9.53
CA SER A 33 -11.86 7.46 9.28
C SER A 33 -13.32 7.87 9.40
N THR A 34 -13.54 9.09 9.86
CA THR A 34 -14.83 9.78 9.71
C THR A 34 -14.94 10.33 8.28
N LYS A 35 -16.15 10.71 7.84
CA LYS A 35 -16.35 11.36 6.54
C LYS A 35 -15.61 12.69 6.46
N ASP A 36 -15.66 13.50 7.52
CA ASP A 36 -15.04 14.83 7.57
C ASP A 36 -13.50 14.77 7.53
N ASN A 37 -12.90 13.73 8.11
CA ASN A 37 -11.44 13.57 8.13
C ASN A 37 -10.91 12.74 6.96
N PHE A 38 -11.78 12.16 6.15
CA PHE A 38 -11.39 11.24 5.08
C PHE A 38 -10.38 11.90 4.14
N GLU A 39 -10.72 13.02 3.51
CA GLU A 39 -9.82 13.70 2.57
C GLU A 39 -8.48 14.08 3.20
N LYS A 40 -8.48 14.55 4.46
CA LYS A 40 -7.26 14.88 5.20
C LYS A 40 -6.39 13.65 5.45
N ASN A 41 -7.00 12.54 5.84
CA ASN A 41 -6.31 11.28 6.08
C ASN A 41 -5.66 10.75 4.80
N ILE A 42 -6.39 10.82 3.68
CA ILE A 42 -5.81 10.35 2.43
C ILE A 42 -4.67 11.28 1.95
N LYS A 43 -4.81 12.62 2.10
CA LYS A 43 -3.70 13.57 1.84
C LYS A 43 -2.46 13.32 2.70
N LEU A 44 -2.64 12.90 3.95
CA LEU A 44 -1.53 12.51 4.81
C LEU A 44 -0.81 11.27 4.27
N MET A 45 -1.56 10.29 3.78
CA MET A 45 -1.01 9.05 3.19
C MET A 45 -0.16 9.32 1.93
N ASP A 46 -0.42 10.39 1.20
CA ASP A 46 0.39 10.77 0.02
C ASP A 46 1.81 11.24 0.37
N ILE A 47 2.03 11.68 1.62
CA ILE A 47 3.35 12.13 2.09
C ILE A 47 4.31 10.94 2.28
N GLY A 48 3.79 9.71 2.32
CA GLY A 48 4.55 8.47 2.41
C GLY A 48 4.46 7.78 3.76
N PRO A 49 4.87 6.49 3.81
CA PRO A 49 4.57 5.61 4.92
C PRO A 49 5.20 6.06 6.24
N TYR A 50 6.48 6.43 6.23
CA TYR A 50 7.23 6.78 7.45
C TYR A 50 6.73 8.04 8.17
N ILE A 51 5.89 8.83 7.52
CA ILE A 51 5.25 10.02 8.10
C ILE A 51 3.79 9.73 8.45
N ALA A 52 3.08 9.02 7.57
CA ALA A 52 1.63 8.85 7.67
C ALA A 52 1.19 7.67 8.54
N LEU A 53 2.04 6.64 8.71
CA LEU A 53 1.65 5.38 9.32
C LEU A 53 2.19 5.23 10.75
N PRO A 54 1.47 4.47 11.61
CA PRO A 54 1.97 4.10 12.92
C PRO A 54 3.20 3.19 12.81
N SER A 55 4.08 3.23 13.82
CA SER A 55 5.32 2.45 13.89
C SER A 55 5.11 0.94 13.71
N GLU A 56 3.98 0.42 14.18
CA GLU A 56 3.63 -0.99 14.06
C GLU A 56 3.42 -1.40 12.60
N ALA A 57 2.72 -0.56 11.81
CA ALA A 57 2.51 -0.82 10.38
C ALA A 57 3.84 -0.74 9.61
N ILE A 58 4.71 0.22 9.97
CA ILE A 58 6.06 0.30 9.40
C ILE A 58 6.86 -0.96 9.70
N SER A 59 6.86 -1.41 10.95
CA SER A 59 7.62 -2.60 11.36
C SER A 59 7.19 -3.87 10.63
N ILE A 60 5.88 -4.05 10.38
CA ILE A 60 5.36 -5.16 9.57
C ILE A 60 5.90 -5.08 8.14
N GLY A 61 5.77 -3.90 7.52
CA GLY A 61 6.26 -3.67 6.17
C GLY A 61 7.76 -3.94 6.04
N GLU A 62 8.57 -3.42 6.96
CA GLU A 62 10.03 -3.56 6.94
C GLU A 62 10.49 -5.00 7.15
N SER A 63 9.82 -5.76 8.02
CA SER A 63 10.16 -7.17 8.22
C SER A 63 9.93 -7.99 6.96
N CYS A 64 8.85 -7.71 6.21
CA CYS A 64 8.60 -8.38 4.94
C CYS A 64 9.54 -7.88 3.84
N ARG A 65 9.79 -6.57 3.77
CA ARG A 65 10.76 -5.93 2.87
C ARG A 65 12.13 -6.62 2.95
N ASP A 66 12.67 -6.85 4.14
CA ASP A 66 14.01 -7.41 4.29
C ASP A 66 14.14 -8.80 3.69
N ASN A 67 13.08 -9.62 3.76
CA ASN A 67 13.06 -10.93 3.13
C ASN A 67 12.98 -10.82 1.60
N ILE A 68 12.14 -9.92 1.08
CA ILE A 68 12.05 -9.63 -0.35
C ILE A 68 13.40 -9.16 -0.89
N SER A 69 14.06 -8.23 -0.21
CA SER A 69 15.35 -7.68 -0.61
C SER A 69 16.43 -8.75 -0.74
N ARG A 70 16.41 -9.77 0.14
CA ARG A 70 17.33 -10.91 0.06
C ARG A 70 17.05 -11.78 -1.16
N VAL A 71 15.78 -12.04 -1.47
CA VAL A 71 15.37 -12.83 -2.63
C VAL A 71 15.75 -12.11 -3.92
N LEU A 72 15.44 -10.82 -4.02
CA LEU A 72 15.75 -10.00 -5.20
C LEU A 72 17.23 -9.60 -5.31
N ASN A 73 18.01 -9.80 -4.25
CA ASN A 73 19.36 -9.24 -4.10
C ASN A 73 19.41 -7.73 -4.40
N GLU A 74 18.41 -7.01 -3.88
CA GLU A 74 18.14 -5.61 -4.18
C GLU A 74 17.54 -4.91 -2.95
N SER A 75 18.00 -3.70 -2.64
CA SER A 75 17.34 -2.84 -1.64
C SER A 75 16.27 -1.99 -2.31
N PRO A 76 15.12 -1.74 -1.68
CA PRO A 76 14.14 -0.81 -2.25
C PRO A 76 14.66 0.62 -2.20
N GLU A 77 14.40 1.37 -3.26
CA GLU A 77 14.79 2.77 -3.41
C GLU A 77 13.74 3.73 -2.81
N ASP A 78 12.48 3.28 -2.74
CA ASP A 78 11.37 4.09 -2.25
C ASP A 78 10.30 3.21 -1.56
N ALA A 79 9.43 3.86 -0.80
CA ALA A 79 8.26 3.25 -0.19
C ALA A 79 7.05 4.17 -0.32
N ILE A 80 5.98 3.66 -0.92
CA ILE A 80 4.71 4.38 -1.11
C ILE A 80 3.59 3.75 -0.29
N ILE A 81 2.52 4.50 -0.07
CA ILE A 81 1.27 3.92 0.45
C ILE A 81 0.38 3.56 -0.74
N ILE A 82 -0.18 2.35 -0.70
CA ILE A 82 -1.17 1.87 -1.65
C ILE A 82 -2.49 1.70 -0.91
N ILE A 83 -3.56 2.27 -1.47
CA ILE A 83 -4.90 2.13 -0.92
C ILE A 83 -5.55 0.94 -1.59
N ASP A 84 -5.70 -0.16 -0.87
CA ASP A 84 -6.19 -1.41 -1.43
C ASP A 84 -7.69 -1.34 -1.65
N LYS A 85 -8.42 -0.93 -0.60
CA LYS A 85 -9.88 -0.91 -0.54
C LYS A 85 -10.37 0.15 0.42
N ILE A 86 -11.53 0.70 0.13
CA ILE A 86 -12.28 1.58 1.03
C ILE A 86 -13.61 0.90 1.33
N ILE A 87 -13.93 0.77 2.62
CA ILE A 87 -15.08 0.01 3.08
C ILE A 87 -15.98 0.92 3.91
N ASP A 88 -17.28 0.87 3.70
CA ASP A 88 -18.25 1.53 4.57
C ASP A 88 -18.19 0.90 5.98
N GLY A 89 -17.92 1.73 6.99
CA GLY A 89 -17.74 1.29 8.37
C GLY A 89 -19.01 0.75 9.03
N LYS A 90 -20.19 1.05 8.48
CA LYS A 90 -21.50 0.65 8.98
C LYS A 90 -22.06 -0.57 8.24
N THR A 91 -22.00 -0.58 6.90
CA THR A 91 -22.57 -1.67 6.08
C THR A 91 -21.55 -2.76 5.78
N GLY A 92 -20.25 -2.44 5.83
CA GLY A 92 -19.18 -3.36 5.43
C GLY A 92 -19.01 -3.49 3.92
N GLU A 93 -19.75 -2.72 3.13
CA GLU A 93 -19.68 -2.73 1.67
C GLU A 93 -18.39 -2.10 1.17
N ILE A 94 -17.83 -2.66 0.09
CA ILE A 94 -16.68 -2.08 -0.58
C ILE A 94 -17.16 -0.92 -1.45
N LEU A 95 -16.55 0.24 -1.26
CA LEU A 95 -16.87 1.47 -1.97
C LEU A 95 -15.92 1.64 -3.16
N GLU A 96 -16.15 0.86 -4.22
CA GLU A 96 -15.25 0.81 -5.39
C GLU A 96 -15.09 2.15 -6.09
N GLU A 97 -16.19 2.90 -6.27
CA GLU A 97 -16.18 4.23 -6.92
C GLU A 97 -15.29 5.21 -6.14
N ILE A 98 -15.49 5.33 -4.83
CA ILE A 98 -14.68 6.20 -3.96
C ILE A 98 -13.21 5.75 -3.95
N CYS A 99 -12.97 4.44 -3.95
CA CYS A 99 -11.60 3.91 -4.02
C CYS A 99 -10.94 4.28 -5.36
N GLY A 100 -11.68 4.23 -6.47
CA GLY A 100 -11.23 4.68 -7.78
C GLY A 100 -10.90 6.17 -7.80
N GLU A 101 -11.82 7.03 -7.33
CA GLU A 101 -11.61 8.48 -7.23
C GLU A 101 -10.36 8.82 -6.41
N VAL A 102 -10.19 8.14 -5.27
CA VAL A 102 -8.99 8.27 -4.45
C VAL A 102 -7.75 7.90 -5.28
N LYS A 103 -7.71 6.70 -5.88
CA LYS A 103 -6.55 6.28 -6.69
C LYS A 103 -6.24 7.19 -7.87
N GLU A 104 -7.24 7.90 -8.41
CA GLU A 104 -7.01 8.90 -9.45
C GLU A 104 -6.40 10.20 -8.92
N LEU A 105 -6.74 10.58 -7.70
CA LEU A 105 -6.20 11.76 -7.00
C LEU A 105 -4.79 11.52 -6.45
N TYR A 106 -4.45 10.26 -6.09
CA TYR A 106 -3.14 9.89 -5.56
C TYR A 106 -2.28 9.25 -6.63
N ASP A 107 -1.28 10.01 -7.07
CA ASP A 107 -0.42 9.61 -8.18
C ASP A 107 0.64 8.56 -7.77
N SER A 108 0.80 8.23 -6.49
CA SER A 108 1.95 7.45 -6.01
C SER A 108 2.08 6.09 -6.72
N GLU A 109 1.00 5.29 -6.81
CA GLU A 109 1.00 4.02 -7.55
C GLU A 109 1.07 4.25 -9.08
N LYS A 110 0.29 5.22 -9.56
CA LYS A 110 0.14 5.53 -10.99
C LYS A 110 1.45 6.00 -11.63
N ILE A 111 2.27 6.75 -10.91
CA ILE A 111 3.60 7.19 -11.33
C ILE A 111 4.48 5.98 -11.67
N TYR A 112 4.48 4.95 -10.82
CA TYR A 112 5.30 3.76 -11.05
C TYR A 112 4.74 2.91 -12.19
N LEU A 113 3.42 2.74 -12.28
CA LEU A 113 2.80 2.06 -13.42
C LEU A 113 3.12 2.75 -14.76
N GLN A 114 3.06 4.09 -14.81
CA GLN A 114 3.42 4.86 -16.01
C GLN A 114 4.90 4.77 -16.36
N LYS A 115 5.78 4.59 -15.36
CA LYS A 115 7.21 4.35 -15.56
C LYS A 115 7.53 2.89 -15.93
N GLY A 116 6.52 2.04 -16.10
CA GLY A 116 6.66 0.65 -16.53
C GLY A 116 6.96 -0.35 -15.41
N TYR A 117 6.68 0.00 -14.16
CA TYR A 117 6.85 -0.92 -13.04
C TYR A 117 5.68 -1.90 -13.01
N VAL A 118 5.97 -3.13 -12.59
CA VAL A 118 4.95 -4.13 -12.32
C VAL A 118 4.60 -4.08 -10.83
N LEU A 119 3.32 -3.86 -10.53
CA LEU A 119 2.80 -4.02 -9.19
C LEU A 119 2.54 -5.50 -8.93
N LYS A 120 2.99 -6.01 -7.79
CA LYS A 120 2.64 -7.35 -7.29
C LYS A 120 2.26 -7.28 -5.82
N SER A 121 1.29 -8.06 -5.42
CA SER A 121 1.09 -8.36 -4.01
C SER A 121 2.19 -9.25 -3.46
N ILE A 122 2.39 -9.20 -2.16
CA ILE A 122 3.31 -10.13 -1.46
C ILE A 122 2.97 -11.60 -1.76
N ASP A 123 1.69 -11.94 -1.87
CA ASP A 123 1.25 -13.29 -2.20
C ASP A 123 1.64 -13.67 -3.63
N GLU A 124 1.36 -12.80 -4.61
CA GLU A 124 1.79 -13.01 -6.00
C GLU A 124 3.31 -13.08 -6.16
N PHE A 125 4.05 -12.34 -5.34
CA PHE A 125 5.50 -12.41 -5.30
C PHE A 125 5.96 -13.79 -4.79
N ASN A 126 5.40 -14.25 -3.66
CA ASN A 126 5.74 -15.54 -3.07
C ASN A 126 5.38 -16.72 -3.98
N ASP A 127 4.21 -16.69 -4.62
CA ASP A 127 3.77 -17.72 -5.55
C ASP A 127 4.68 -17.84 -6.79
N ASN A 128 5.44 -16.79 -7.09
CA ASN A 128 6.34 -16.72 -8.23
C ASN A 128 7.81 -16.56 -7.80
N ILE A 129 8.15 -16.91 -6.55
CA ILE A 129 9.47 -16.62 -5.98
C ILE A 129 10.62 -17.25 -6.80
N ASP A 130 10.39 -18.40 -7.41
CA ASP A 130 11.38 -19.12 -8.23
C ASP A 130 11.76 -18.36 -9.50
N GLN A 131 10.92 -17.43 -9.98
CA GLN A 131 11.24 -16.57 -11.12
C GLN A 131 12.27 -15.49 -10.77
N TYR A 132 12.50 -15.27 -9.47
CA TYR A 132 13.35 -14.23 -8.92
C TYR A 132 14.59 -14.78 -8.20
N ASN A 133 14.70 -16.09 -8.05
CA ASN A 133 15.90 -16.74 -7.56
C ASN A 133 17.01 -16.57 -8.60
N PHE A 134 17.87 -15.59 -8.39
CA PHE A 134 19.14 -15.47 -9.08
C PHE A 134 20.12 -16.48 -8.45
N GLU A 135 20.58 -17.47 -9.23
CA GLU A 135 21.73 -18.32 -8.89
C GLU A 135 22.99 -17.50 -8.62
#